data_AF-A0A6L9U2Q1-F1
#
_entry.id   AF-A0A6L9U2Q1-F1
#
_cell.length_a   1.000
_cell.length_b   1.000
_cell.length_c   1.000
_cell.angle_alpha   90.00
_cell.angle_beta   90.00
_cell.angle_gamma   90.00
#
_symmetry.space_group_name_H-M   'P 1'
#
loop_
_entity.id
_entity.type
_entity.pdbx_description
1 polymer ?
#
loop_
_entity_poly.entity_id
_entity_poly.type
_entity_poly.pdbx_seq_one_letter_code
_entity_poly.pdbx_strand_id
1 'polypeptide(L)'
;MTISEVVAALGAPSKLGTRSDGGVPLYWCYGKLEIQFDTDAPYRANWFQIEWAGDLEGDFEIFTSNLVLALGGLTGRATPLGFLSADIWHPSDVAVYFVEIAGDITVNLLVGKVQLVFRVDQTFLSDKDPKIYLAKNAIADIVRGIDSHCELDSIYSYSSELEAETSSRRARRQISGTSYKSALLHPES
;
A
#
# COMPACT_ATOMS: atom_id res chain seq x y z
N MET A 1 18.56 6.44 -5.65
CA MET A 1 18.98 7.85 -5.82
C MET A 1 19.50 8.38 -4.49
N THR A 2 20.45 9.31 -4.45
CA THR A 2 20.88 10.03 -3.24
C THR A 2 19.98 11.25 -3.00
N ILE A 3 20.06 11.86 -1.82
CA ILE A 3 19.35 13.13 -1.53
C ILE A 3 19.60 14.19 -2.61
N SER A 4 20.86 14.41 -3.00
CA SER A 4 21.21 15.42 -4.01
C SER A 4 20.60 15.13 -5.39
N GLU A 5 20.56 13.86 -5.79
CA GLU A 5 19.91 13.44 -7.04
C GLU A 5 18.39 13.65 -6.98
N VAL A 6 17.77 13.41 -5.82
CA VAL A 6 16.32 13.64 -5.64
C VAL A 6 15.99 15.12 -5.72
N VAL A 7 16.76 16.00 -5.07
CA VAL A 7 16.58 17.46 -5.18
C VAL A 7 16.69 17.91 -6.63
N ALA A 8 17.71 17.40 -7.35
CA ALA A 8 17.92 17.77 -8.74
C ALA A 8 16.75 17.34 -9.64
N ALA A 9 16.13 16.20 -9.36
CA ALA A 9 14.99 15.68 -10.12
C ALA A 9 13.67 16.36 -9.76
N LEU A 10 13.36 16.47 -8.47
CA LEU A 10 12.02 16.81 -7.96
C LEU A 10 11.90 18.25 -7.46
N GLY A 11 13.02 18.96 -7.28
CA GLY A 11 13.07 20.24 -6.61
C GLY A 11 13.14 20.12 -5.09
N ALA A 12 12.82 21.20 -4.37
CA ALA A 12 12.79 21.18 -2.91
C ALA A 12 11.53 20.45 -2.40
N PRO A 13 11.64 19.65 -1.32
CA PRO A 13 10.48 19.01 -0.71
C PRO A 13 9.56 20.05 -0.06
N SER A 14 8.26 19.79 -0.07
CA SER A 14 7.26 20.62 0.60
C SER A 14 7.33 20.50 2.12
N LYS A 15 7.81 19.36 2.64
CA LYS A 15 7.97 19.10 4.07
C LYS A 15 9.17 18.18 4.31
N LEU A 16 9.86 18.41 5.43
CA LEU A 16 10.94 17.57 5.92
C LEU A 16 10.48 16.91 7.24
N GLY A 17 10.60 15.59 7.31
CA GLY A 17 10.46 14.81 8.53
C GLY A 17 11.83 14.51 9.13
N THR A 18 12.05 14.95 10.36
CA THR A 18 13.23 14.60 11.16
C THR A 18 12.85 13.55 12.20
N ARG A 19 13.78 12.64 12.50
CA ARG A 19 13.72 11.93 13.78
C ARG A 19 13.92 12.95 14.92
N SER A 20 13.43 12.62 16.11
CA SER A 20 13.38 13.50 17.29
C SER A 20 14.75 13.96 17.82
N ASP A 21 15.85 13.51 17.23
CA ASP A 21 17.23 13.82 17.60
C ASP A 21 17.87 14.99 16.82
N GLY A 22 17.14 15.60 15.87
CA GLY A 22 17.62 16.77 15.13
C GLY A 22 18.70 16.48 14.07
N GLY A 23 18.83 15.22 13.63
CA GLY A 23 19.72 14.81 12.55
C GLY A 23 19.30 15.27 11.15
N VAL A 24 20.03 14.81 10.13
CA VAL A 24 19.65 15.01 8.72
C VAL A 24 18.20 14.57 8.53
N PRO A 25 17.32 15.37 7.90
CA PRO A 25 15.96 14.94 7.62
C PRO A 25 16.01 13.81 6.60
N LEU A 26 15.56 12.62 7.01
CA LEU A 26 15.59 11.41 6.19
C LEU A 26 14.23 11.07 5.59
N TYR A 27 13.20 11.88 5.87
CA TYR A 27 11.85 11.74 5.32
C TYR A 27 11.49 13.03 4.60
N TRP A 28 11.24 12.95 3.31
CA TRP A 28 11.01 14.13 2.46
C TRP A 28 9.69 13.97 1.75
N CYS A 29 8.80 14.95 1.90
CA CYS A 29 7.47 14.92 1.29
C CYS A 29 7.37 15.91 0.12
N TYR A 30 6.64 15.51 -0.91
CA TYR A 30 6.25 16.27 -2.10
C TYR A 30 4.74 16.09 -2.30
N GLY A 31 3.95 16.83 -1.52
CA GLY A 31 2.51 16.55 -1.40
C GLY A 31 2.26 15.19 -0.76
N LYS A 32 1.54 14.30 -1.45
CA LYS A 32 1.24 12.91 -1.02
C LYS A 32 2.45 11.97 -1.13
N LEU A 33 3.46 12.29 -1.94
CA LEU A 33 4.67 11.47 -2.08
C LEU A 33 5.60 11.71 -0.90
N GLU A 34 6.03 10.65 -0.22
CA GLU A 34 7.09 10.67 0.78
C GLU A 34 8.22 9.73 0.39
N ILE A 35 9.47 10.18 0.55
CA ILE A 35 10.68 9.40 0.29
C ILE A 35 11.45 9.27 1.59
N GLN A 36 11.83 8.04 1.94
CA GLN A 36 12.75 7.76 3.03
C GLN A 36 14.16 7.51 2.52
N PHE A 37 15.15 8.09 3.20
CA PHE A 37 16.56 7.93 2.91
C PHE A 37 17.27 7.16 4.03
N ASP A 38 18.25 6.33 3.66
CA ASP A 38 19.13 5.62 4.59
C ASP A 38 19.80 6.56 5.59
N THR A 39 20.16 6.04 6.76
CA THR A 39 20.81 6.84 7.81
C THR A 39 22.28 7.15 7.53
N ASP A 40 22.92 6.34 6.69
CA ASP A 40 24.33 6.46 6.40
C ASP A 40 24.56 7.15 5.05
N ALA A 41 25.62 7.97 4.98
CA ALA A 41 26.06 8.55 3.72
C ALA A 41 26.33 7.42 2.70
N PRO A 42 25.86 7.53 1.45
CA PRO A 42 25.43 8.77 0.80
C PRO A 42 23.92 9.05 0.86
N TYR A 43 23.20 8.54 1.88
CA TYR A 43 21.77 8.76 2.13
C TYR A 43 20.95 8.37 0.89
N ARG A 44 21.00 7.09 0.54
CA ARG A 44 20.26 6.58 -0.61
C ARG A 44 18.77 6.50 -0.27
N ALA A 45 17.93 6.86 -1.22
CA ALA A 45 16.51 6.60 -1.17
C ALA A 45 16.31 5.10 -1.05
N ASN A 46 15.62 4.71 0.01
CA ASN A 46 15.38 3.33 0.38
C ASN A 46 13.99 2.91 -0.08
N TRP A 47 12.95 3.63 0.34
CA TRP A 47 11.60 3.45 -0.17
C TRP A 47 10.93 4.80 -0.40
N PHE A 48 9.87 4.77 -1.19
CA PHE A 48 8.91 5.87 -1.23
C PHE A 48 7.50 5.34 -1.03
N GLN A 49 6.63 6.20 -0.52
CA GLN A 49 5.20 5.93 -0.41
C GLN A 49 4.39 7.08 -0.99
N ILE A 50 3.20 6.78 -1.47
CA ILE A 50 2.14 7.75 -1.71
C ILE A 50 1.17 7.60 -0.54
N GLU A 51 1.18 8.58 0.38
CA GLU A 51 0.25 8.66 1.49
C GLU A 51 -1.11 9.19 1.04
N TRP A 52 -2.16 8.84 1.78
CA TRP A 52 -3.54 9.25 1.50
C TRP A 52 -3.95 8.91 0.06
N ALA A 53 -3.58 7.70 -0.37
CA ALA A 53 -3.84 7.23 -1.73
C ALA A 53 -5.35 7.08 -2.00
N GLY A 54 -6.19 7.08 -0.96
CA GLY A 54 -7.66 7.16 -1.04
C GLY A 54 -8.16 8.46 -1.69
N ASP A 55 -7.39 9.55 -1.57
CA ASP A 55 -7.69 10.85 -2.16
C ASP A 55 -7.20 10.97 -3.62
N LEU A 56 -6.71 9.90 -4.24
CA LEU A 56 -6.32 9.91 -5.66
C LEU A 56 -7.58 9.89 -6.54
N GLU A 57 -7.76 10.94 -7.33
CA GLU A 57 -8.92 11.10 -8.21
C GLU A 57 -8.50 11.60 -9.60
N GLY A 58 -9.38 11.41 -10.60
CA GLY A 58 -9.13 11.84 -11.98
C GLY A 58 -8.12 10.95 -12.73
N ASP A 59 -7.43 11.52 -13.70
CA ASP A 59 -6.52 10.79 -14.59
C ASP A 59 -5.07 10.76 -14.07
N PHE A 60 -4.71 11.75 -13.25
CA PHE A 60 -3.34 11.92 -12.75
C PHE A 60 -3.28 12.69 -11.43
N GLU A 61 -2.21 12.45 -10.67
CA GLU A 61 -1.81 13.22 -9.49
C GLU A 61 -0.49 13.94 -9.77
N ILE A 62 -0.45 15.25 -9.52
CA ILE A 62 0.77 16.06 -9.69
C ILE A 62 1.47 16.17 -8.33
N PHE A 63 2.64 15.54 -8.19
CA PHE A 63 3.46 15.68 -6.97
C PHE A 63 4.36 16.92 -7.04
N THR A 64 4.97 17.15 -8.20
CA THR A 64 5.82 18.32 -8.47
C THR A 64 5.67 18.76 -9.92
N SER A 65 6.30 19.86 -10.32
CA SER A 65 6.36 20.27 -11.73
C SER A 65 7.05 19.25 -12.64
N ASN A 66 7.84 18.33 -12.06
CA ASN A 66 8.68 17.39 -12.79
C ASN A 66 8.23 15.92 -12.58
N LEU A 67 7.22 15.67 -11.75
CA LEU A 67 6.73 14.33 -11.44
C LEU A 67 5.21 14.32 -11.34
N VAL A 68 4.61 13.50 -12.21
CA VAL A 68 3.17 13.25 -12.28
C VAL A 68 2.95 11.75 -12.27
N LEU A 69 1.99 11.29 -11.49
CA LEU A 69 1.51 9.91 -11.49
C LEU A 69 0.28 9.81 -12.38
N ALA A 70 0.36 9.03 -13.46
CA ALA A 70 -0.82 8.63 -14.20
C ALA A 70 -1.56 7.51 -13.47
N LEU A 71 -2.87 7.62 -13.30
CA LEU A 71 -3.67 6.67 -12.53
C LEU A 71 -4.28 5.54 -13.37
N GLY A 72 -4.28 5.68 -14.70
CA GLY A 72 -4.70 4.60 -15.60
C GLY A 72 -6.17 4.18 -15.44
N GLY A 73 -7.03 5.10 -15.01
CA GLY A 73 -8.45 4.84 -14.76
C GLY A 73 -8.77 4.24 -13.39
N LEU A 74 -7.76 4.01 -12.55
CA LEU A 74 -7.97 3.68 -11.14
C LEU A 74 -8.00 4.95 -10.29
N THR A 75 -8.71 4.86 -9.16
CA THR A 75 -8.78 5.94 -8.17
C THR A 75 -8.51 5.35 -6.79
N GLY A 76 -8.34 6.21 -5.78
CA GLY A 76 -8.20 5.80 -4.40
C GLY A 76 -9.39 5.00 -3.85
N ARG A 77 -10.53 5.05 -4.54
CA ARG A 77 -11.75 4.30 -4.22
C ARG A 77 -11.81 2.90 -4.84
N ALA A 78 -10.83 2.52 -5.66
CA ALA A 78 -10.78 1.18 -6.22
C ALA A 78 -10.53 0.15 -5.11
N THR A 79 -11.29 -0.94 -5.09
CA THR A 79 -11.11 -2.04 -4.14
C THR A 79 -9.91 -2.91 -4.53
N PRO A 80 -9.44 -3.82 -3.66
CA PRO A 80 -8.45 -4.82 -4.03
C PRO A 80 -8.86 -5.63 -5.28
N LEU A 81 -10.13 -6.03 -5.41
CA LEU A 81 -10.65 -6.66 -6.63
C LEU A 81 -10.54 -5.74 -7.84
N GLY A 82 -10.81 -4.44 -7.68
CA GLY A 82 -10.64 -3.43 -8.74
C GLY A 82 -9.22 -3.43 -9.30
N PHE A 83 -8.21 -3.32 -8.44
CA PHE A 83 -6.80 -3.37 -8.83
C PHE A 83 -6.41 -4.71 -9.48
N LEU A 84 -6.85 -5.84 -8.90
CA LEU A 84 -6.62 -7.18 -9.45
C LEU A 84 -7.35 -7.44 -10.79
N SER A 85 -8.28 -6.57 -11.17
CA SER A 85 -9.05 -6.66 -12.42
C SER A 85 -8.63 -5.64 -13.46
N ALA A 86 -7.75 -4.69 -13.12
CA ALA A 86 -7.29 -3.62 -13.99
C ALA A 86 -6.20 -4.04 -15.00
N ASP A 87 -5.83 -5.32 -15.03
CA ASP A 87 -4.81 -5.90 -15.93
C ASP A 87 -3.43 -5.22 -15.86
N ILE A 88 -3.13 -4.59 -14.71
CA ILE A 88 -1.81 -3.99 -14.44
C ILE A 88 -0.78 -5.07 -14.10
N TRP A 89 -1.22 -6.09 -13.36
CA TRP A 89 -0.44 -7.27 -12.99
C TRP A 89 -1.26 -8.52 -13.21
N HIS A 90 -0.59 -9.61 -13.61
CA HIS A 90 -1.25 -10.90 -13.65
C HIS A 90 -1.59 -11.34 -12.21
N PRO A 91 -2.83 -11.73 -11.89
CA PRO A 91 -3.24 -12.00 -10.50
C PRO A 91 -2.46 -13.12 -9.79
N SER A 92 -1.81 -14.02 -10.53
CA SER A 92 -0.94 -15.04 -9.93
C SER A 92 0.34 -14.49 -9.33
N ASP A 93 0.76 -13.31 -9.79
CA ASP A 93 2.02 -12.67 -9.39
C ASP A 93 1.80 -11.75 -8.19
N VAL A 94 0.54 -11.59 -7.76
CA VAL A 94 0.15 -10.76 -6.62
C VAL A 94 -0.03 -11.64 -5.40
N ALA A 95 0.72 -11.35 -4.34
CA ALA A 95 0.46 -11.88 -3.01
C ALA A 95 -0.51 -10.95 -2.28
N VAL A 96 -1.59 -11.50 -1.73
CA VAL A 96 -2.57 -10.78 -0.92
C VAL A 96 -2.38 -11.16 0.53
N TYR A 97 -2.08 -10.18 1.37
CA TYR A 97 -1.89 -10.35 2.81
C TYR A 97 -3.03 -9.71 3.58
N PHE A 98 -3.51 -10.42 4.59
CA PHE A 98 -4.44 -9.86 5.59
C PHE A 98 -3.65 -9.62 6.86
N VAL A 99 -3.50 -8.36 7.22
CA VAL A 99 -2.71 -7.92 8.37
C VAL A 99 -3.66 -7.38 9.43
N GLU A 100 -3.33 -7.65 10.69
CA GLU A 100 -3.93 -6.93 11.81
C GLU A 100 -2.83 -6.09 12.45
N ILE A 101 -3.06 -4.79 12.57
CA ILE A 101 -2.14 -3.84 13.17
C ILE A 101 -2.90 -2.89 14.09
N ALA A 102 -2.53 -2.90 15.37
CA ALA A 102 -3.09 -2.02 16.38
C ALA A 102 -4.63 -2.06 16.48
N GLY A 103 -5.25 -3.21 16.19
CA GLY A 103 -6.70 -3.34 16.18
C GLY A 103 -7.37 -2.96 14.87
N ASP A 104 -6.62 -2.72 13.79
CA ASP A 104 -7.17 -2.52 12.45
C ASP A 104 -6.78 -3.63 11.48
N ILE A 105 -7.71 -4.02 10.60
CA ILE A 105 -7.43 -4.90 9.47
C ILE A 105 -6.95 -4.05 8.29
N THR A 106 -5.85 -4.49 7.69
CA THR A 106 -5.46 -4.05 6.34
C THR A 106 -5.38 -5.23 5.38
N VAL A 107 -5.73 -4.97 4.13
CA VAL A 107 -5.46 -5.86 3.01
C VAL A 107 -4.29 -5.29 2.24
N ASN A 108 -3.24 -6.07 2.03
CA ASN A 108 -2.06 -5.60 1.32
C ASN A 108 -1.88 -6.42 0.04
N LEU A 109 -1.85 -5.77 -1.11
CA LEU A 109 -1.46 -6.39 -2.38
C LEU A 109 0.02 -6.14 -2.60
N LEU A 110 0.82 -7.18 -2.76
CA LEU A 110 2.26 -7.10 -3.00
C LEU A 110 2.61 -7.72 -4.36
N VAL A 111 3.32 -6.98 -5.20
CA VAL A 111 3.89 -7.45 -6.47
C VAL A 111 5.31 -6.93 -6.61
N GLY A 112 6.29 -7.84 -6.62
CA GLY A 112 7.71 -7.48 -6.64
C GLY A 112 8.06 -6.53 -5.49
N LYS A 113 8.34 -5.27 -5.82
CA LYS A 113 8.72 -4.22 -4.86
C LYS A 113 7.59 -3.24 -4.52
N VAL A 114 6.41 -3.39 -5.13
CA VAL A 114 5.29 -2.47 -4.96
C VAL A 114 4.25 -3.10 -4.05
N GLN A 115 3.81 -2.35 -3.04
CA GLN A 115 2.76 -2.77 -2.13
C GLN A 115 1.63 -1.73 -2.09
N LEU A 116 0.39 -2.18 -2.25
CA LEU A 116 -0.80 -1.38 -2.01
C LEU A 116 -1.38 -1.80 -0.68
N VAL A 117 -1.63 -0.84 0.19
CA VAL A 117 -2.23 -1.06 1.50
C VAL A 117 -3.63 -0.48 1.47
N PHE A 118 -4.60 -1.33 1.75
CA PHE A 118 -6.00 -0.96 1.89
C PHE A 118 -6.38 -1.04 3.36
N ARG A 119 -6.95 0.04 3.89
CA ARG A 119 -7.62 0.01 5.20
C ARG A 119 -9.01 -0.55 5.03
N VAL A 120 -9.44 -1.33 6.01
CA VAL A 120 -10.77 -1.92 6.03
C VAL A 120 -11.65 -1.13 7.00
N ASP A 121 -12.78 -0.61 6.54
CA ASP A 121 -13.85 -0.17 7.43
C ASP A 121 -14.41 -1.39 8.18
N GLN A 122 -14.16 -1.42 9.48
CA GLN A 122 -14.49 -2.54 10.35
C GLN A 122 -15.83 -2.39 11.07
N THR A 123 -16.67 -1.41 10.69
CA THR A 123 -18.01 -1.24 11.27
C THR A 123 -18.88 -2.50 11.18
N PHE A 124 -18.65 -3.36 10.19
CA PHE A 124 -19.35 -4.64 10.02
C PHE A 124 -18.95 -5.73 11.04
N LEU A 125 -17.86 -5.55 11.79
CA LEU A 125 -17.37 -6.57 12.73
C LEU A 125 -18.20 -6.65 14.02
N SER A 126 -19.07 -5.68 14.33
CA SER A 126 -19.96 -5.69 15.50
C SER A 126 -19.27 -6.16 16.79
N ASP A 127 -18.21 -5.46 17.20
CA ASP A 127 -17.36 -5.73 18.37
C ASP A 127 -16.48 -6.99 18.32
N LYS A 128 -16.42 -7.70 17.19
CA LYS A 128 -15.48 -8.82 17.03
C LYS A 128 -14.05 -8.30 16.90
N ASP A 129 -13.16 -8.86 17.72
CA ASP A 129 -11.72 -8.65 17.60
C ASP A 129 -11.24 -9.01 16.18
N PRO A 130 -10.61 -8.08 15.45
CA PRO A 130 -10.07 -8.27 14.10
C PRO A 130 -9.15 -9.48 13.95
N LYS A 131 -8.28 -9.71 14.93
CA LYS A 131 -7.37 -10.85 14.95
C LYS A 131 -8.14 -12.15 15.07
N ILE A 132 -9.20 -12.18 15.89
CA ILE A 132 -10.08 -13.35 16.02
C ILE A 132 -10.86 -13.57 14.72
N TYR A 133 -11.36 -12.50 14.08
CA TYR A 133 -12.06 -12.56 12.81
C TYR A 133 -11.19 -13.20 11.72
N LEU A 134 -9.96 -12.71 11.52
CA LEU A 134 -9.02 -13.27 10.54
C LEU A 134 -8.61 -14.71 10.87
N ALA A 135 -8.59 -15.09 12.15
CA ALA A 135 -8.20 -16.42 12.58
C ALA A 135 -9.29 -17.47 12.37
N LYS A 136 -10.55 -17.14 12.64
CA LYS A 136 -11.67 -18.11 12.73
C LYS A 136 -12.48 -18.28 11.45
N ASN A 137 -12.53 -17.28 10.59
CA ASN A 137 -13.35 -17.36 9.37
C ASN A 137 -12.59 -18.04 8.24
N ALA A 138 -13.32 -18.70 7.35
CA ALA A 138 -12.76 -19.22 6.12
C ALA A 138 -12.28 -18.06 5.25
N ILE A 139 -11.20 -18.28 4.48
CA ILE A 139 -10.59 -17.20 3.70
C ILE A 139 -11.56 -16.60 2.68
N ALA A 140 -12.44 -17.41 2.10
CA ALA A 140 -13.45 -16.93 1.16
C ALA A 140 -14.44 -15.98 1.83
N ASP A 141 -14.85 -16.25 3.07
CA ASP A 141 -15.76 -15.39 3.83
C ASP A 141 -15.07 -14.09 4.25
N ILE A 142 -13.78 -14.15 4.59
CA ILE A 142 -12.96 -12.96 4.86
C ILE A 142 -12.91 -12.06 3.63
N VAL A 143 -12.58 -12.63 2.46
CA VAL A 143 -12.50 -11.87 1.21
C VAL A 143 -13.83 -11.21 0.87
N ARG A 144 -14.93 -11.98 0.90
CA ARG A 144 -16.28 -11.48 0.59
C ARG A 144 -16.76 -10.41 1.56
N GLY A 145 -16.41 -10.55 2.84
CA GLY A 145 -16.78 -9.59 3.87
C GLY A 145 -15.96 -8.30 3.84
N ILE A 146 -14.78 -8.29 3.23
CA ILE A 146 -13.84 -7.15 3.32
C ILE A 146 -13.73 -6.34 2.03
N ASP A 147 -13.80 -6.94 0.83
CA ASP A 147 -13.44 -6.24 -0.42
C ASP A 147 -14.18 -4.91 -0.61
N SER A 148 -15.50 -4.89 -0.37
CA SER A 148 -16.34 -3.69 -0.51
C SER A 148 -16.18 -2.67 0.61
N HIS A 149 -15.42 -3.01 1.67
CA HIS A 149 -15.12 -2.16 2.82
C HIS A 149 -13.68 -1.65 2.79
N CYS A 150 -12.93 -1.95 1.73
CA CYS A 150 -11.56 -1.49 1.54
C CYS A 150 -11.52 -0.09 0.94
N GLU A 151 -10.68 0.76 1.52
CA GLU A 151 -10.23 2.03 0.95
C GLU A 151 -8.71 1.98 0.78
N LEU A 152 -8.20 2.43 -0.37
CA LEU A 152 -6.76 2.51 -0.58
C LEU A 152 -6.18 3.56 0.38
N ASP A 153 -5.18 3.18 1.17
CA ASP A 153 -4.55 4.09 2.12
C ASP A 153 -3.20 4.58 1.61
N SER A 154 -2.37 3.63 1.17
CA SER A 154 -0.99 3.93 0.81
C SER A 154 -0.48 2.99 -0.29
N ILE A 155 0.40 3.54 -1.13
CA ILE A 155 1.14 2.77 -2.15
C ILE A 155 2.62 2.91 -1.84
N TYR A 156 3.30 1.80 -1.59
CA TYR A 156 4.73 1.73 -1.31
C TYR A 156 5.51 1.21 -2.51
N SER A 157 6.73 1.69 -2.67
CA SER A 157 7.78 1.08 -3.49
C SER A 157 9.05 0.94 -2.67
N TYR A 158 9.53 -0.29 -2.52
CA TYR A 158 10.71 -0.64 -1.74
C TYR A 158 11.98 -0.75 -2.58
N SER A 159 13.15 -0.73 -1.94
CA SER A 159 14.44 -0.87 -2.64
C SER A 159 14.63 -2.28 -3.20
N SER A 160 14.05 -3.29 -2.53
CA SER A 160 14.16 -4.71 -2.87
C SER A 160 12.88 -5.48 -2.55
N GLU A 161 12.71 -6.65 -3.20
CA GLU A 161 11.59 -7.56 -2.92
C GLU A 161 11.66 -8.10 -1.49
N LEU A 162 12.87 -8.39 -1.00
CA LEU A 162 13.09 -8.86 0.37
C LEU A 162 12.57 -7.85 1.41
N GLU A 163 12.74 -6.56 1.19
CA GLU A 163 12.20 -5.52 2.07
C GLU A 163 10.68 -5.46 1.99
N ALA A 164 10.11 -5.57 0.80
CA ALA A 164 8.66 -5.57 0.58
C ALA A 164 7.98 -6.80 1.23
N GLU A 165 8.61 -7.97 1.16
CA GLU A 165 8.17 -9.16 1.89
C GLU A 165 8.31 -8.97 3.41
N THR A 166 9.40 -8.31 3.84
CA THR A 166 9.65 -8.04 5.26
C THR A 166 8.60 -7.11 5.87
N SER A 167 8.12 -6.10 5.14
CA SER A 167 7.02 -5.24 5.59
C SER A 167 5.72 -6.03 5.80
N SER A 168 5.54 -7.12 5.05
CA SER A 168 4.35 -7.98 5.08
C SER A 168 4.43 -9.14 6.09
N ARG A 169 5.54 -9.32 6.81
CA ARG A 169 5.75 -10.45 7.75
C ARG A 169 4.74 -10.52 8.90
N ARG A 170 4.03 -9.43 9.18
CA ARG A 170 2.99 -9.39 10.23
C ARG A 170 1.65 -9.96 9.77
N ALA A 171 1.55 -10.39 8.50
CA ALA A 171 0.35 -10.97 7.96
C ALA A 171 -0.15 -12.17 8.78
N ARG A 172 -1.46 -12.20 9.00
CA ARG A 172 -2.16 -13.30 9.69
C ARG A 172 -2.59 -14.39 8.70
N ARG A 173 -2.84 -14.00 7.46
CA ARG A 173 -3.24 -14.87 6.33
C ARG A 173 -2.63 -14.34 5.04
N GLN A 174 -2.40 -15.24 4.09
CA GLN A 174 -1.90 -14.93 2.76
C GLN A 174 -2.60 -15.82 1.73
N ILE A 175 -2.96 -15.24 0.58
CA ILE A 175 -3.40 -15.94 -0.63
C ILE A 175 -2.81 -15.30 -1.88
N SER A 176 -3.00 -15.94 -3.05
CA SER A 176 -2.70 -15.31 -4.34
C SER A 176 -3.83 -14.35 -4.76
N GLY A 177 -3.53 -13.39 -5.63
CA GLY A 177 -4.52 -12.53 -6.26
C GLY A 177 -5.55 -13.34 -7.06
N THR A 178 -5.14 -14.43 -7.72
CA THR A 178 -6.06 -15.38 -8.37
C THR A 178 -7.07 -15.95 -7.38
N SER A 179 -6.61 -16.44 -6.22
CA SER A 179 -7.48 -16.98 -5.18
C SER A 179 -8.42 -15.92 -4.61
N TYR A 180 -7.93 -14.67 -4.45
CA TYR A 180 -8.74 -13.54 -4.02
C TYR A 180 -9.89 -13.27 -5.00
N LYS A 181 -9.60 -13.19 -6.31
CA LYS A 181 -10.62 -13.01 -7.36
C LYS A 181 -11.62 -14.16 -7.36
N SER A 182 -11.16 -15.40 -7.29
CA SER A 182 -12.04 -16.58 -7.29
C SER A 182 -13.01 -16.58 -6.11
N ALA A 183 -12.58 -16.15 -4.92
CA ALA A 183 -13.44 -16.09 -3.74
C ALA A 183 -14.63 -15.12 -3.91
N LEU A 184 -14.49 -14.07 -4.71
CA LEU A 184 -15.54 -13.08 -4.99
C LEU A 184 -16.42 -13.47 -6.17
N LEU A 185 -15.85 -14.09 -7.21
CA LEU A 185 -16.55 -14.39 -8.45
C LEU A 185 -17.31 -15.74 -8.42
N HIS A 186 -16.92 -16.63 -7.52
CA HIS A 186 -17.58 -17.92 -7.32
C HIS A 186 -17.99 -18.07 -5.85
N PRO A 187 -19.12 -17.48 -5.43
CA PRO A 187 -19.75 -17.88 -4.18
C PRO A 187 -20.13 -19.35 -4.33
N GLU A 188 -19.51 -20.23 -3.54
CA GLU A 188 -19.97 -21.63 -3.49
C GLU A 188 -21.46 -21.61 -3.15
N SER A 189 -22.24 -22.29 -3.99
CA SER A 189 -23.71 -22.43 -3.96
C SER A 189 -24.20 -23.24 -2.79
#